data_AF-A0A379FDG4-F1
#
_entry.id   AF-A0A379FDG4-F1
#
_cell.length_a   1.000
_cell.length_b   1.000
_cell.length_c   1.000
_cell.angle_alpha   90.00
_cell.angle_beta   90.00
_cell.angle_gamma   90.00
#
_symmetry.space_group_name_H-M   'P 1'
#
loop_
_entity.id
_entity.type
_entity.pdbx_description
1 polymer ?
#
loop_
_entity_poly.entity_id
_entity_poly.type
_entity_poly.pdbx_seq_one_letter_code
_entity_poly.pdbx_strand_id
1 'polypeptide(L)' 'MTAETLKPNQLISYEQLLEFLEQRGVLNQPFTTKSVALHFCISVYKARYCLGVLHLQGLIKRSKPHQGRKISWILP' A
#
# COMPACT_ATOMS: atom_id res chain seq x y z
N MET A 1 -16.48 12.09 -21.31
CA MET A 1 -15.78 11.54 -20.13
C MET A 1 -14.87 10.44 -20.62
N THR A 2 -13.61 10.76 -20.92
CA THR A 2 -12.63 9.79 -21.43
C THR A 2 -12.20 8.89 -20.29
N ALA A 3 -12.47 7.59 -20.41
CA ALA A 3 -11.85 6.57 -19.58
C ALA A 3 -10.34 6.64 -19.83
N GLU A 4 -9.62 7.33 -18.95
CA GLU A 4 -8.16 7.29 -18.93
C GLU A 4 -7.76 5.83 -18.81
N THR A 5 -7.19 5.30 -19.89
CA THR A 5 -6.65 3.96 -19.94
C THR A 5 -5.55 3.90 -18.89
N LEU A 6 -5.87 3.36 -17.71
CA LEU A 6 -4.91 3.08 -16.65
C LEU A 6 -3.73 2.34 -17.27
N LYS A 7 -2.61 3.05 -17.45
CA LYS A 7 -1.40 2.44 -18.01
C LYS A 7 -0.94 1.39 -17.00
N PRO A 8 -1.03 0.09 -17.33
CA PRO A 8 -0.51 -0.91 -16.42
C PRO A 8 0.96 -0.61 -16.19
N ASN A 9 1.41 -0.73 -14.94
CA ASN A 9 2.83 -0.67 -14.58
C ASN A 9 3.45 0.73 -14.38
N GLN A 10 2.67 1.76 -14.03
CA GLN A 10 3.20 3.06 -13.59
C GLN A 10 4.20 2.92 -12.43
N LEU A 11 5.25 3.76 -12.46
CA LEU A 11 6.19 3.94 -11.35
C LEU A 11 5.50 4.79 -10.27
N ILE A 12 5.39 4.28 -9.05
CA ILE A 12 4.88 5.04 -7.90
C ILE A 12 6.06 5.80 -7.31
N SER A 13 5.91 7.11 -7.10
CA SER A 13 6.92 7.90 -6.40
C SER A 13 6.86 7.67 -4.89
N TYR A 14 7.96 7.94 -4.19
CA TYR A 14 7.99 7.86 -2.73
C TYR A 14 7.00 8.83 -2.07
N GLU A 15 6.83 10.02 -2.63
CA GLU A 15 5.89 11.05 -2.16
C GLU A 15 4.44 10.57 -2.24
N GLN A 16 4.04 9.92 -3.34
CA GLN A 16 2.71 9.33 -3.49
C GLN A 16 2.43 8.24 -2.46
N LEU A 17 3.45 7.47 -2.07
CA LEU A 17 3.34 6.49 -1.01
C LEU A 17 3.12 7.15 0.35
N LEU A 18 3.81 8.25 0.64
CA LEU A 18 3.63 8.99 1.89
C LEU A 18 2.24 9.62 1.99
N GLU A 19 1.77 10.27 0.93
CA GLU A 19 0.42 10.86 0.89
C GLU A 19 -0.66 9.80 1.13
N PHE A 20 -0.49 8.61 0.53
CA PHE A 20 -1.39 7.48 0.80
C PHE A 20 -1.36 7.05 2.28
N LEU A 21 -0.18 7.02 2.91
CA LEU A 21 -0.07 6.69 4.33
C LEU A 21 -0.73 7.76 5.21
N GLU A 22 -0.56 9.04 4.90
CA GLU A 22 -1.20 10.14 5.64
C GLU A 22 -2.72 10.03 5.59
N GLN A 23 -3.29 9.82 4.40
CA GLN A 23 -4.73 9.60 4.23
C GLN A 23 -5.23 8.40 5.04
N ARG A 24 -4.44 7.32 5.10
CA ARG A 24 -4.78 6.12 5.89
C ARG A 24 -4.63 6.35 7.40
N GLY A 25 -3.70 7.20 7.82
CA GLY A 25 -3.47 7.56 9.21
C GLY A 25 -4.62 8.33 9.81
N VAL A 26 -5.18 9.27 9.05
CA VAL A 26 -6.41 9.98 9.44
C VAL A 26 -7.56 9.01 9.74
N LEU A 27 -7.64 7.91 8.99
CA LEU A 27 -8.70 6.91 9.14
C LEU A 27 -8.37 5.81 10.17
N ASN A 28 -7.13 5.72 10.65
CA ASN A 28 -6.64 4.63 11.52
C ASN A 28 -7.00 3.22 11.02
N GLN A 29 -7.11 3.04 9.70
CA GLN A 29 -7.57 1.80 9.10
C GLN A 29 -6.41 0.93 8.61
N PRO A 30 -6.38 -0.36 8.97
CA PRO A 30 -5.43 -1.30 8.40
C PRO A 30 -5.71 -1.48 6.90
N PHE A 31 -4.65 -1.65 6.11
CA PHE A 31 -4.75 -1.82 4.66
C PHE A 31 -3.96 -3.05 4.20
N THR A 32 -4.19 -3.51 2.97
CA THR A 32 -3.55 -4.73 2.45
C THR A 32 -2.66 -4.42 1.25
N THR A 33 -1.70 -5.28 0.96
CA THR A 33 -0.90 -5.14 -0.26
C THR A 33 -1.78 -5.11 -1.52
N LYS A 34 -2.89 -5.85 -1.53
CA LYS A 34 -3.84 -5.86 -2.65
C LYS A 34 -4.54 -4.50 -2.82
N SER A 35 -4.97 -3.86 -1.72
CA SER A 35 -5.62 -2.55 -1.82
C SER A 35 -4.66 -1.47 -2.32
N VAL A 36 -3.38 -1.53 -1.92
CA VAL A 36 -2.34 -0.63 -2.45
C VAL A 36 -2.10 -0.88 -3.93
N ALA A 37 -1.98 -2.14 -4.35
CA ALA A 37 -1.80 -2.49 -5.75
C ALA A 37 -2.94 -2.00 -6.65
N LEU A 38 -4.19 -2.11 -6.17
CA LEU A 38 -5.36 -1.60 -6.87
C LEU A 38 -5.41 -0.07 -6.89
N HIS A 39 -5.12 0.59 -5.77
CA HIS A 39 -5.15 2.05 -5.68
C HIS A 39 -4.19 2.71 -6.68
N PHE A 40 -2.99 2.16 -6.81
CA PHE A 40 -1.96 2.69 -7.71
C PHE A 40 -1.89 1.99 -9.08
N CYS A 41 -2.79 1.04 -9.34
CA CYS A 41 -2.81 0.26 -10.60
C CYS A 41 -1.45 -0.38 -10.95
N ILE A 42 -0.80 -0.99 -9.95
CA ILE A 42 0.47 -1.70 -10.09
C ILE A 42 0.35 -3.19 -9.75
N SER A 43 1.40 -3.96 -10.02
CA SER A 43 1.44 -5.35 -9.59
C SER A 43 1.50 -5.48 -8.07
N VAL A 44 0.90 -6.55 -7.55
CA VAL A 44 0.97 -6.92 -6.12
C VAL A 44 2.42 -7.09 -5.65
N TYR A 45 3.31 -7.55 -6.53
CA TYR A 45 4.74 -7.69 -6.23
C TYR A 45 5.40 -6.34 -5.98
N LYS A 46 5.17 -5.36 -6.87
CA LYS A 46 5.68 -3.98 -6.69
C LYS A 46 5.12 -3.36 -5.41
N ALA A 47 3.82 -3.53 -5.15
CA ALA A 47 3.20 -2.99 -3.94
C ALA A 47 3.82 -3.61 -2.69
N ARG A 48 4.11 -4.91 -2.70
CA ARG A 48 4.79 -5.60 -1.60
C ARG A 48 6.20 -5.04 -1.38
N TYR A 49 6.94 -4.79 -2.45
CA TYR A 49 8.29 -4.20 -2.37
C TYR A 49 8.24 -2.81 -1.71
N CYS A 50 7.39 -1.91 -2.20
CA CYS A 50 7.22 -0.56 -1.64
C CYS A 50 6.85 -0.60 -0.15
N LEU A 51 5.90 -1.45 0.23
CA LEU A 51 5.50 -1.62 1.63
C LEU A 51 6.62 -2.23 2.49
N GLY A 52 7.45 -3.11 1.92
CA GLY A 52 8.65 -3.61 2.58
C GLY A 52 9.64 -2.50 2.91
N VAL A 53 9.87 -1.57 1.98
CA VAL A 53 10.74 -0.40 2.22
C VAL A 53 10.19 0.47 3.36
N LEU A 54 8.90 0.82 3.30
CA LEU A 54 8.24 1.62 4.34
C LEU A 54 8.27 0.93 5.72
N HIS A 55 8.16 -0.40 5.74
CA HIS A 55 8.26 -1.19 6.96
C HIS A 55 9.68 -1.16 7.55
N LEU A 56 10.71 -1.29 6.72
CA LEU A 56 12.11 -1.18 7.15
C LEU A 56 12.45 0.21 7.68
N GLN A 57 11.81 1.25 7.15
CA GLN A 57 11.92 2.62 7.65
C GLN A 57 11.11 2.88 8.93
N GLY A 58 10.32 1.90 9.40
CA GLY A 58 9.50 2.03 10.61
C GLY A 58 8.22 2.84 10.42
N LEU A 59 7.88 3.22 9.19
CA LEU A 59 6.69 4.03 8.89
C LEU A 59 5.39 3.21 8.95
N ILE A 60 5.47 1.89 8.81
CA ILE A 60 4.34 0.97 8.93
C ILE A 60 4.75 -0.32 9.65
N LYS A 61 3.77 -0.96 10.29
CA LYS A 61 3.89 -2.27 10.92
C LYS A 61 3.10 -3.30 10.14
N ARG A 62 3.63 -4.52 10.07
CA ARG A 62 2.94 -5.67 9.49
C ARG A 62 2.17 -6.40 10.58
N SER A 63 0.90 -6.71 10.35
CA SER A 63 0.10 -7.50 11.28
C SER A 63 0.71 -8.90 11.46
N LYS A 64 0.65 -9.44 12.68
CA LYS A 64 1.03 -10.84 12.92
C LYS A 64 0.14 -11.77 12.10
N PRO A 65 0.69 -12.82 11.47
CA PRO A 65 -0.13 -13.82 10.80
C PRO A 65 -0.86 -14.63 11.87
N HIS A 66 -2.12 -14.30 12.13
CA HIS A 66 -3.03 -15.18 12.88
C HIS A 66 -3.72 -16.12 11.89
N GLN A 67 -3.81 -17.41 12.23
CA GLN A 67 -4.40 -18.46 11.38
C GLN A 67 -5.68 -17.97 10.69
N GLY A 68 -5.70 -18.05 9.36
CA GLY A 68 -6.85 -17.67 8.52
C GLY A 68 -7.03 -16.17 8.23
N ARG A 69 -6.26 -15.27 8.86
CA ARG A 69 -6.36 -13.82 8.60
C ARG A 69 -5.36 -13.36 7.54
N LYS A 70 -5.83 -12.49 6.63
CA LYS A 70 -4.99 -11.82 5.65
C LYS A 70 -3.99 -10.90 6.36
N ILE A 71 -2.74 -10.89 5.89
CA ILE A 71 -1.73 -9.94 6.34
C ILE A 71 -2.18 -8.52 5.98
N SER A 72 -2.27 -7.66 6.98
CA SER A 72 -2.51 -6.24 6.85
C SER A 72 -1.29 -5.43 7.29
N TRP A 73 -1.27 -4.19 6.84
CA TRP A 73 -0.32 -3.15 7.20
C TRP A 73 -1.07 -2.13 8.03
N ILE A 74 -0.40 -1.63 9.07
CA ILE A 74 -0.97 -0.75 10.07
C ILE A 74 0.03 0.40 10.27
N LEU A 75 -0.48 1.60 10.47
CA LEU A 75 0.35 2.72 10.88
C LEU A 75 0.77 2.55 12.36
N PRO A 76 1.98 3.01 12.73
CA PRO A 76 2.58 2.73 14.02
C PRO A 76 1.82 3.25 15.24
#